data_AF-A0A2D0AV27-F1
#
_entry.id   AF-A0A2D0AV27-F1
#
_cell.length_a   1.000
_cell.length_b   1.000
_cell.length_c   1.000
_cell.angle_alpha   90.00
_cell.angle_beta   90.00
_cell.angle_gamma   90.00
#
_symmetry.space_group_name_H-M   'P 1'
#
loop_
_entity.id
_entity.type
_entity.pdbx_description
1 polymer ?
#
loop_
_entity_poly.entity_id
_entity_poly.type
_entity_poly.pdbx_seq_one_letter_code
_entity_poly.pdbx_strand_id
1 'polypeptide(L)' 'MKTVNVTYFKKSGKYYTHETIKVSEELNGYEVLVNEIPKHHRIKEMSMLVQDSEDGKEPYIVPHLYKPIE' A
#
# COMPACT_ATOMS: atom_id res chain seq x y z
N MET A 1 -10.60 -12.32 3.60
CA MET A 1 -9.95 -10.99 3.67
C MET A 1 -8.58 -11.07 3.02
N LYS A 2 -8.19 -10.06 2.24
CA LYS A 2 -6.86 -9.97 1.64
C LYS A 2 -5.95 -9.02 2.42
N THR A 3 -4.67 -9.22 2.25
CA THR A 3 -3.64 -8.54 3.03
C THR A 3 -2.69 -7.84 2.08
N VAL A 4 -2.34 -6.59 2.39
CA VAL A 4 -1.49 -5.74 1.56
C VAL A 4 -0.37 -5.19 2.43
N ASN A 5 0.86 -5.25 1.92
CA ASN A 5 2.03 -4.70 2.58
C ASN A 5 2.26 -3.27 2.13
N VAL A 6 2.49 -2.39 3.10
CA VAL A 6 2.74 -0.97 2.86
C VAL A 6 4.06 -0.59 3.50
N THR A 7 4.98 -0.08 2.68
CA THR A 7 6.30 0.39 3.12
C THR A 7 6.42 1.89 2.94
N TYR A 8 6.82 2.59 3.98
CA TYR A 8 7.02 4.04 3.98
C TYR A 8 8.48 4.40 3.80
N PHE A 9 8.72 5.40 2.95
CA PHE A 9 10.02 5.97 2.69
C PHE A 9 10.01 7.47 2.96
N LYS A 10 11.06 7.98 3.61
CA LYS A 10 11.27 9.42 3.78
C LYS A 10 11.42 10.09 2.41
N LYS A 11 11.27 11.42 2.34
CA LYS A 11 11.55 12.21 1.12
C LYS A 11 12.95 11.95 0.52
N SER A 12 13.91 11.54 1.35
CA SER A 12 15.26 11.13 0.91
C SER A 12 15.34 9.74 0.25
N GLY A 13 14.23 9.01 0.16
CA GLY A 13 14.18 7.63 -0.32
C GLY A 13 14.60 6.58 0.72
N LYS A 14 15.00 6.98 1.93
CA LYS A 14 15.38 6.04 3.00
C LYS A 14 14.16 5.36 3.58
N TYR A 15 14.24 4.05 3.77
CA TYR A 15 13.26 3.26 4.52
C TYR A 15 12.97 3.89 5.88
N TYR A 16 11.70 3.88 6.27
CA TYR A 16 11.26 4.33 7.58
C TYR A 16 10.58 3.21 8.37
N THR A 17 9.48 2.69 7.85
CA THR A 17 8.71 1.61 8.50
C THR A 17 7.89 0.87 7.46
N HIS A 18 7.31 -0.27 7.83
CA HIS A 18 6.28 -0.94 7.06
C HIS A 18 5.11 -1.33 7.97
N GLU A 19 3.94 -1.50 7.38
CA GLU A 19 2.75 -2.03 8.03
C GLU A 19 1.96 -2.91 7.06
N THR A 20 1.00 -3.62 7.62
CA THR A 20 0.13 -4.51 6.86
C THR A 20 -1.31 -4.05 7.01
N ILE A 21 -2.00 -3.92 5.88
CA ILE A 21 -3.39 -3.47 5.81
C ILE A 21 -4.26 -4.63 5.39
N LYS A 22 -5.40 -4.79 6.07
CA LYS A 22 -6.44 -5.75 5.67
C LYS A 22 -7.44 -5.03 4.78
N VAL A 23 -7.71 -5.61 3.62
CA VAL A 23 -8.65 -5.08 2.62
C VAL A 23 -9.75 -6.11 2.36
N SER A 24 -10.94 -5.60 2.04
CA SER A 24 -12.09 -6.45 1.74
C SER A 24 -11.82 -7.31 0.50
N GLU A 25 -12.29 -8.56 0.52
CA GLU A 25 -12.24 -9.44 -0.65
C GLU A 25 -13.28 -9.09 -1.72
N GLU A 26 -14.27 -8.27 -1.38
CA GLU A 26 -15.33 -7.85 -2.30
C GLU A 26 -14.86 -6.80 -3.30
N LEU A 27 -13.78 -6.08 -2.97
CA LEU A 27 -13.18 -5.09 -3.86
C LEU A 27 -12.22 -5.78 -4.81
N ASN A 28 -12.07 -5.26 -6.03
CA ASN A 28 -10.99 -5.68 -6.90
C ASN A 28 -9.68 -4.89 -6.61
N GLY A 29 -8.55 -5.37 -7.14
CA GLY A 29 -7.25 -4.78 -6.84
C GLY A 29 -7.12 -3.29 -7.25
N TYR A 30 -7.82 -2.87 -8.30
CA TYR A 30 -7.85 -1.46 -8.72
C TYR A 30 -8.65 -0.59 -7.75
N GLU A 31 -9.83 -1.05 -7.34
CA GLU A 31 -10.66 -0.33 -6.36
C GLU A 31 -9.93 -0.18 -5.03
N VAL A 32 -9.20 -1.20 -4.59
CA VAL A 32 -8.38 -1.13 -3.39
C VAL A 32 -7.30 -0.05 -3.54
N LEU A 33 -6.56 -0.05 -4.65
CA LEU A 33 -5.52 0.96 -4.89
C LEU A 33 -6.07 2.39 -4.94
N VAL A 34 -7.21 2.62 -5.61
CA VAL A 34 -7.72 3.99 -5.78
C VAL A 34 -8.50 4.49 -4.58
N ASN A 35 -9.30 3.63 -3.93
CA ASN A 35 -10.28 4.06 -2.93
C ASN A 35 -9.87 3.75 -1.49
N GLU A 36 -9.20 2.63 -1.24
CA GLU A 36 -8.92 2.19 0.14
C GLU A 36 -7.50 2.57 0.57
N ILE A 37 -6.50 2.20 -0.22
CA ILE A 37 -5.08 2.40 0.12
C ILE A 37 -4.72 3.87 0.40
N PRO A 38 -5.19 4.88 -0.35
CA PRO A 38 -4.87 6.28 -0.06
C PRO A 38 -5.43 6.76 1.29
N LYS A 39 -6.55 6.19 1.76
CA LYS A 39 -7.10 6.47 3.10
C LYS A 39 -6.18 6.01 4.21
N HIS A 40 -5.32 5.03 3.91
CA HIS A 40 -4.32 4.50 4.83
C HIS A 40 -2.96 5.19 4.72
N HIS A 41 -2.80 6.23 3.89
CA HIS A 41 -1.57 7.03 3.82
C HIS A 41 -1.40 7.88 5.09
N ARG A 42 -0.97 7.22 6.18
CA ARG A 42 -0.90 7.79 7.53
C ARG A 42 0.11 8.92 7.64
N ILE A 43 1.22 8.82 6.91
CA ILE A 43 2.33 9.76 6.98
C ILE A 43 2.42 10.56 5.67
N LYS A 44 1.65 11.64 5.59
CA LYS A 44 1.46 12.46 4.39
C LYS A 44 2.76 12.93 3.72
N GLU A 45 3.80 13.15 4.52
CA GLU A 45 5.10 13.67 4.08
C GLU A 45 6.02 12.61 3.44
N MET A 46 5.62 11.34 3.46
CA MET A 46 6.42 10.20 3.04
C MET A 46 5.84 9.52 1.80
N SER A 47 6.72 8.92 1.00
CA SER A 47 6.31 8.05 -0.10
C SER A 47 5.85 6.72 0.47
N MET A 48 4.87 6.09 -0.17
CA MET A 48 4.25 4.86 0.29
C MET A 48 4.25 3.82 -0.83
N LEU A 49 5.03 2.75 -0.68
CA LEU A 49 5.07 1.61 -1.59
C LEU A 49 4.09 0.56 -1.12
N VAL A 50 3.23 0.11 -2.01
CA VAL A 50 2.14 -0.81 -1.72
C VAL A 50 2.34 -2.06 -2.56
N GLN A 51 2.40 -3.20 -1.91
CA GLN A 51 2.74 -4.50 -2.51
C GLN A 51 1.80 -5.58 -1.97
N ASP A 52 1.59 -6.60 -2.79
CA ASP A 52 0.81 -7.76 -2.37
C ASP A 52 1.43 -8.43 -1.14
N SER A 53 0.60 -9.07 -0.31
CA SER A 53 1.15 -9.99 0.70
C SER A 53 1.79 -11.15 -0.03
N GLU A 54 3.06 -11.45 0.23
CA GLU A 54 3.81 -12.57 -0.37
C GLU A 54 3.27 -13.95 0.12
N ASP A 55 1.95 -14.15 0.10
CA ASP A 55 1.23 -15.32 0.62
C ASP A 55 1.21 -16.49 -0.38
N GLY A 56 1.93 -16.36 -1.50
CA GLY A 56 2.10 -17.39 -2.52
C GLY A 56 0.89 -17.56 -3.44
N LYS A 57 -0.10 -16.67 -3.37
CA LYS A 57 -1.25 -16.66 -4.30
C LYS A 57 -1.01 -15.74 -5.49
N GLU A 58 -1.92 -15.76 -6.46
CA GLU A 58 -1.90 -14.77 -7.53
C GLU A 58 -1.96 -13.35 -6.93
N PRO A 59 -1.07 -12.45 -7.38
CA PRO A 59 -0.95 -11.13 -6.79
C PRO A 59 -2.26 -10.39 -6.94
N TYR A 60 -2.87 -10.04 -5.80
CA TYR A 60 -4.16 -9.37 -5.81
C TYR A 60 -4.04 -7.90 -6.22
N ILE A 61 -2.91 -7.28 -5.91
CA ILE A 61 -2.59 -5.93 -6.34
C ILE A 61 -1.26 -5.88 -7.09
N VAL A 62 -1.15 -4.94 -8.02
CA VAL A 62 0.11 -4.61 -8.66
C VAL A 62 0.90 -3.68 -7.73
N PRO A 63 2.22 -3.86 -7.58
CA PRO A 63 3.06 -2.94 -6.83
C PRO A 63 2.87 -1.49 -7.28
N HIS A 64 2.60 -0.60 -6.34
CA HIS A 64 2.33 0.81 -6.64
C HIS A 64 3.02 1.73 -5.65
N LEU A 65 3.64 2.80 -6.16
CA LEU A 65 4.31 3.81 -5.35
C LEU A 65 3.48 5.10 -5.32
N TYR A 66 2.96 5.44 -4.15
CA TYR A 66 2.31 6.71 -3.88
C TYR A 66 3.35 7.75 -3.51
N LYS A 67 3.22 8.93 -4.08
CA LYS A 67 4.02 10.10 -3.73
C LYS A 67 3.47 10.73 -2.44
N PRO A 68 4.31 11.48 -1.69
CA PRO A 68 3.83 12.33 -0.62
C PRO A 68 2.70 13.25 -1.12
N ILE A 69 1.71 13.48 -0.26
CA ILE A 69 0.65 14.46 -0.54
C ILE A 69 1.20 15.81 -0.09
N GLU A 70 1.40 16.73 -1.03
CA GLU A 70 1.82 18.11 -0.76
C GLU A 70 0.71 18.93 -0.08
#